data_AF-A0A6J6SJP2-F1
#
_entry.id   AF-A0A6J6SJP2-F1
#
_cell.length_a   1.000
_cell.length_b   1.000
_cell.length_c   1.000
_cell.angle_alpha   90.00
_cell.angle_beta   90.00
_cell.angle_gamma   90.00
#
_symmetry.space_group_name_H-M   'P 1'
#
loop_
_entity.id
_entity.type
_entity.pdbx_description
1 polymer ?
#
loop_
_entity_poly.entity_id
_entity_poly.type
_entity_poly.pdbx_seq_one_letter_code
_entity_poly.pdbx_strand_id
1 'polypeptide(L)'
;MSSNRLLGVALGLALTATSLLAPGVSQASPATSSASPTAPSAGGGHARAERALARVDSLLGVRSTRARMTAAPARGRDATLALRRLATLRSELTGADRARADAYFKRPSANKVECTTVCVHWTTSGSDKVNPRDNDGNGLPDYVDSVLDITEHVRDSFATAGYRTPLADGSKGGSALLDVYLLNLGGQGVYGYCTTDGRARRAVAPAYCAFDNDFSSREFPTNSPIENLQVTAAHEYFHAVQFAYDYNEDPWFLEATAAWVEDELYPDVDDNVQYLRSSQLEKPGASMDRFGGSWHYGQWIFFRFLSEQFPDVTGELPSIVREAWELADANPGEPDEYSIDAISDAVAARGTTLTDVFAAYAAGNRHPGTTYEEGAALRYPTAPVAQVAVLSPSKPTRSFDVSLKHLASGTLQTYPTSAMTGGWEVTIDLDMPALARGSAAVINVSPVADGPAEQFKVQLDSAGDASVTLPYDFDAVDYIDVTLSNVGISYACNKGTAFSCGGKSKDDGLTSSVTFTASRG
;
A
#
# COMPACT_ATOMS: atom_id res chain seq x y z
N MET A 1 31.97 -49.66 11.14
CA MET A 1 30.53 -49.38 11.26
C MET A 1 30.38 -47.87 11.24
N SER A 2 29.68 -47.40 10.21
CA SER A 2 29.91 -46.13 9.53
C SER A 2 29.17 -44.93 10.12
N SER A 3 29.78 -43.77 9.85
CA SER A 3 29.31 -42.38 9.96
C SER A 3 27.96 -42.10 9.29
N ASN A 4 27.29 -41.01 9.69
CA ASN A 4 26.94 -39.94 8.75
C ASN A 4 26.59 -38.59 9.43
N ARG A 5 27.26 -37.55 8.92
CA ARG A 5 26.91 -36.11 8.97
C ARG A 5 26.16 -35.76 7.68
N LEU A 6 25.30 -34.74 7.68
CA LEU A 6 24.83 -33.98 6.50
C LEU A 6 24.52 -32.56 7.01
N LEU A 7 25.43 -31.58 6.87
CA LEU A 7 25.66 -30.67 5.73
C LEU A 7 24.44 -29.83 5.32
N GLY A 8 24.51 -28.54 5.66
CA GLY A 8 23.75 -27.47 5.02
C GLY A 8 24.38 -27.08 3.67
N VAL A 9 23.57 -26.48 2.82
CA VAL A 9 23.97 -25.91 1.53
C VAL A 9 23.56 -24.45 1.52
N ALA A 10 24.57 -23.58 1.56
CA ALA A 10 24.47 -22.18 1.19
C ALA A 10 24.80 -22.07 -0.31
N LEU A 11 23.95 -21.43 -1.09
CA LEU A 11 24.26 -21.06 -2.47
C LEU A 11 24.71 -19.60 -2.49
N GLY A 12 26.01 -19.38 -2.69
CA GLY A 12 26.60 -18.07 -2.85
C GLY A 12 26.50 -17.58 -4.31
N LEU A 13 26.03 -16.35 -4.51
CA LEU A 13 26.26 -15.60 -5.73
C LEU A 13 27.67 -15.00 -5.69
N ALA A 14 28.49 -15.36 -6.68
CA ALA A 14 29.79 -14.76 -6.91
C ALA A 14 29.63 -13.48 -7.75
N LEU A 15 29.86 -12.31 -7.15
CA LEU A 15 30.11 -11.07 -7.89
C LEU A 15 31.59 -10.97 -8.27
N THR A 16 31.90 -11.02 -9.56
CA THR A 16 33.20 -10.63 -10.10
C THR A 16 33.20 -9.13 -10.41
N ALA A 17 33.84 -8.36 -9.53
CA ALA A 17 34.14 -6.95 -9.76
C ALA A 17 35.14 -6.81 -10.91
N THR A 18 34.72 -6.16 -11.99
CA THR A 18 35.64 -5.62 -13.01
C THR A 18 35.51 -4.10 -13.02
N SER A 19 36.58 -3.46 -12.56
CA SER A 19 36.78 -2.02 -12.54
C SER A 19 37.11 -1.52 -13.95
N LEU A 20 36.19 -0.75 -14.54
CA LEU A 20 36.43 0.03 -15.75
C LEU A 20 36.13 1.50 -15.47
N LEU A 21 37.20 2.29 -15.42
CA LEU A 21 37.18 3.75 -15.46
C LEU A 21 36.75 4.20 -16.86
N ALA A 22 35.72 5.03 -16.94
CA ALA A 22 35.38 5.81 -18.14
C ALA A 22 34.77 7.18 -17.74
N PRO A 23 34.94 8.21 -18.58
CA PRO A 23 34.98 9.62 -18.16
C PRO A 23 33.60 10.27 -18.04
N GLY A 24 33.54 11.31 -17.21
CA GLY A 24 32.34 12.08 -16.92
C GLY A 24 31.69 12.70 -18.16
N VAL A 25 30.40 12.42 -18.30
CA VAL A 25 29.48 13.15 -19.17
C VAL A 25 28.49 13.87 -18.25
N SER A 26 28.63 15.20 -18.16
CA SER A 26 27.61 16.04 -17.53
C SER A 26 26.30 15.92 -18.29
N GLN A 27 25.32 15.22 -17.71
CA GLN A 27 23.93 15.39 -18.09
C GLN A 27 23.33 16.51 -17.24
N ALA A 28 22.85 17.54 -17.93
CA ALA A 28 22.08 18.60 -17.33
C ALA A 28 20.74 18.04 -16.85
N SER A 29 20.47 18.18 -15.55
CA SER A 29 19.16 17.92 -14.95
C SER A 29 18.09 18.78 -15.65
N PRO A 30 16.96 18.22 -16.09
CA PRO A 30 15.82 19.03 -16.47
C PRO A 30 15.26 19.69 -15.20
N ALA A 31 15.13 21.01 -15.22
CA ALA A 31 14.57 21.79 -14.12
C ALA A 31 13.16 21.29 -13.77
N THR A 32 13.00 20.79 -12.55
CA THR A 32 11.72 20.53 -11.90
C THR A 32 10.99 21.85 -11.69
N SER A 33 9.87 22.04 -12.40
CA SER A 33 9.01 23.21 -12.22
C SER A 33 8.16 23.03 -10.97
N SER A 34 8.50 23.74 -9.89
CA SER A 34 7.66 23.92 -8.71
C SER A 34 6.36 24.64 -9.10
N ALA A 35 5.30 23.91 -9.41
CA ALA A 35 4.00 24.48 -9.73
C ALA A 35 3.16 24.61 -8.45
N SER A 36 3.14 25.80 -7.85
CA SER A 36 2.13 26.15 -6.84
C SER A 36 0.71 25.97 -7.42
N PRO A 37 -0.26 25.47 -6.64
CA PRO A 37 -1.58 25.13 -7.15
C PRO A 37 -2.35 26.40 -7.56
N THR A 38 -2.67 26.51 -8.85
CA THR A 38 -3.64 27.48 -9.36
C THR A 38 -5.01 27.23 -8.73
N ALA A 39 -5.58 28.27 -8.12
CA ALA A 39 -6.86 28.20 -7.42
C ALA A 39 -7.99 27.71 -8.35
N PRO A 40 -8.80 26.72 -7.93
CA PRO A 40 -9.97 26.28 -8.68
C PRO A 40 -11.07 27.35 -8.65
N SER A 41 -11.95 27.36 -9.66
CA SER A 41 -13.07 28.31 -9.73
C SER A 41 -13.93 28.28 -8.46
N ALA A 42 -14.32 29.46 -7.98
CA ALA A 42 -14.95 29.66 -6.67
C ALA A 42 -16.21 28.80 -6.41
N GLY A 43 -16.93 28.36 -7.45
CA GLY A 43 -18.08 27.47 -7.32
C GLY A 43 -17.75 25.98 -7.10
N GLY A 44 -16.57 25.52 -7.54
CA GLY A 44 -16.14 24.12 -7.43
C GLY A 44 -15.45 23.78 -6.10
N GLY A 45 -14.86 24.76 -5.43
CA GLY A 45 -14.27 24.62 -4.09
C GLY A 45 -15.31 24.29 -3.04
N HIS A 46 -16.35 25.11 -2.95
CA HIS A 46 -17.44 24.97 -1.97
C HIS A 46 -18.11 23.60 -2.02
N ALA A 47 -18.57 23.15 -3.20
CA ALA A 47 -19.25 21.86 -3.35
C ALA A 47 -18.35 20.65 -3.01
N ARG A 48 -17.03 20.74 -3.22
CA ARG A 48 -16.09 19.69 -2.78
C ARG A 48 -15.96 19.67 -1.27
N ALA A 49 -15.92 20.83 -0.64
CA ALA A 49 -15.85 20.95 0.81
C ALA A 49 -17.13 20.43 1.48
N GLU A 50 -18.31 20.71 0.92
CA GLU A 50 -19.59 20.17 1.40
C GLU A 50 -19.59 18.63 1.35
N ARG A 51 -19.07 18.03 0.27
CA ARG A 51 -18.91 16.57 0.18
C ARG A 51 -17.93 16.01 1.20
N ALA A 52 -16.84 16.72 1.47
CA ALA A 52 -15.88 16.32 2.51
C ALA A 52 -16.53 16.38 3.90
N LEU A 53 -17.28 17.43 4.21
CA LEU A 53 -18.03 17.56 5.46
C LEU A 53 -19.06 16.45 5.59
N ALA A 54 -19.84 16.17 4.54
CA ALA A 54 -20.83 15.11 4.55
C ALA A 54 -20.21 13.71 4.75
N ARG A 55 -19.00 13.48 4.23
CA ARG A 55 -18.25 12.24 4.49
C ARG A 55 -17.87 12.14 5.97
N VAL A 56 -17.30 13.18 6.57
CA VAL A 56 -16.96 13.20 8.00
C VAL A 56 -18.22 13.03 8.86
N ASP A 57 -19.31 13.74 8.54
CA ASP A 57 -20.61 13.58 9.21
C ASP A 57 -21.13 12.14 9.15
N SER A 58 -20.91 11.44 8.02
CA SER A 58 -21.31 10.04 7.90
C SER A 58 -20.49 9.11 8.79
N LEU A 59 -19.22 9.44 9.03
CA LEU A 59 -18.26 8.64 9.79
C LEU A 59 -18.31 8.92 11.29
N LEU A 60 -18.32 10.20 11.69
CA LEU A 60 -18.15 10.63 13.07
C LEU A 60 -19.35 11.41 13.63
N GLY A 61 -20.33 11.73 12.78
CA GLY A 61 -21.51 12.48 13.19
C GLY A 61 -22.42 11.68 14.13
N VAL A 62 -23.03 12.36 15.09
CA VAL A 62 -24.01 11.78 16.02
C VAL A 62 -25.32 11.47 15.27
N ARG A 63 -25.45 10.25 14.74
CA ARG A 63 -26.71 9.74 14.16
C ARG A 63 -27.54 9.01 15.21
N SER A 64 -28.87 9.21 15.17
CA SER A 64 -29.80 8.51 16.05
C SER A 64 -29.71 6.99 15.86
N THR A 65 -29.85 6.26 16.98
CA THR A 65 -29.64 4.81 17.12
C THR A 65 -30.47 3.94 16.17
N ARG A 66 -31.55 4.45 15.59
CA ARG A 66 -32.49 3.68 14.75
C ARG A 66 -31.97 3.37 13.34
N ALA A 67 -31.01 4.13 12.82
CA ALA A 67 -30.37 3.86 11.53
C ALA A 67 -29.13 2.96 11.65
N ARG A 68 -28.72 2.60 12.88
CA ARG A 68 -27.44 1.93 13.18
C ARG A 68 -27.47 0.40 13.11
N MET A 69 -28.64 -0.25 13.24
CA MET A 69 -28.74 -1.71 13.44
C MET A 69 -28.87 -2.56 12.15
N THR A 70 -28.88 -1.96 10.96
CA THR A 70 -29.11 -2.70 9.69
C THR A 70 -27.94 -2.63 8.71
N ALA A 71 -26.84 -1.97 9.06
CA ALA A 71 -25.65 -1.93 8.22
C ALA A 71 -24.62 -2.88 8.83
N ALA A 72 -24.17 -3.88 8.07
CA ALA A 72 -22.94 -4.59 8.39
C ALA A 72 -21.80 -3.55 8.58
N PRO A 73 -20.82 -3.80 9.47
CA PRO A 73 -19.66 -2.93 9.57
C PRO A 73 -19.06 -2.80 8.18
N ALA A 74 -19.16 -1.60 7.60
CA ALA A 74 -18.56 -1.32 6.32
C ALA A 74 -17.05 -1.25 6.58
N ARG A 75 -16.33 -2.31 6.22
CA ARG A 75 -14.87 -2.36 6.26
C ARG A 75 -14.29 -1.27 5.33
N GLY A 76 -13.27 -0.53 5.77
CA GLY A 76 -12.71 0.61 5.03
C GLY A 76 -13.35 1.98 5.36
N ARG A 77 -13.64 2.24 6.64
CA ARG A 77 -14.08 3.56 7.13
C ARG A 77 -12.88 4.42 7.52
N ASP A 78 -12.23 4.91 6.48
CA ASP A 78 -11.17 5.92 6.51
C ASP A 78 -11.64 7.23 7.16
N ALA A 79 -11.46 7.37 8.48
CA ALA A 79 -11.76 8.59 9.22
C ALA A 79 -10.62 9.61 9.12
N THR A 80 -9.37 9.15 9.16
CA THR A 80 -8.16 9.97 9.10
C THR A 80 -8.08 10.78 7.80
N LEU A 81 -8.22 10.15 6.63
CA LEU A 81 -8.09 10.85 5.35
C LEU A 81 -9.37 11.64 5.04
N ALA A 82 -10.53 11.23 5.58
CA ALA A 82 -11.75 12.03 5.51
C ALA A 82 -11.60 13.35 6.30
N LEU A 83 -11.08 13.30 7.53
CA LEU A 83 -10.78 14.48 8.35
C LEU A 83 -9.70 15.34 7.70
N ARG A 84 -8.62 14.72 7.19
CA ARG A 84 -7.56 15.40 6.42
C ARG A 84 -8.13 16.16 5.23
N ARG A 85 -8.97 15.51 4.41
CA ARG A 85 -9.62 16.14 3.26
C ARG A 85 -10.55 17.28 3.67
N LEU A 86 -11.27 17.14 4.78
CA LEU A 86 -12.07 18.24 5.31
C LEU A 86 -11.18 19.39 5.78
N ALA A 87 -10.03 19.12 6.40
CA ALA A 87 -9.10 20.13 6.88
C ALA A 87 -8.51 20.97 5.73
N THR A 88 -8.14 20.32 4.63
CA THR A 88 -7.59 21.01 3.44
C THR A 88 -8.62 21.86 2.72
N LEU A 89 -9.87 21.38 2.65
CA LEU A 89 -10.99 22.11 2.05
C LEU A 89 -11.72 23.02 3.03
N ARG A 90 -11.24 23.08 4.28
CA ARG A 90 -11.94 23.76 5.36
C ARG A 90 -12.20 25.20 4.97
N SER A 91 -11.26 25.95 4.39
CA SER A 91 -11.45 27.37 4.03
C SER A 91 -12.59 27.64 3.03
N GLU A 92 -13.09 26.63 2.34
CA GLU A 92 -14.11 26.78 1.30
C GLU A 92 -15.56 26.75 1.82
N LEU A 93 -15.83 26.20 3.02
CA LEU A 93 -17.18 26.26 3.61
C LEU A 93 -17.48 27.67 4.16
N THR A 94 -18.71 27.95 4.58
CA THR A 94 -19.07 29.20 5.27
C THR A 94 -20.19 28.94 6.29
N GLY A 95 -20.45 29.90 7.18
CA GLY A 95 -21.62 29.87 8.07
C GLY A 95 -21.70 28.61 8.94
N ALA A 96 -22.87 27.97 8.98
CA ALA A 96 -23.13 26.78 9.77
C ALA A 96 -22.22 25.61 9.38
N ASP A 97 -21.91 25.46 8.09
CA ASP A 97 -21.09 24.36 7.58
C ASP A 97 -19.63 24.51 8.00
N ARG A 98 -19.09 25.74 7.99
CA ARG A 98 -17.80 26.03 8.62
C ARG A 98 -17.84 25.69 10.11
N ALA A 99 -18.85 26.16 10.83
CA ALA A 99 -18.94 25.91 12.28
C ALA A 99 -19.05 24.41 12.62
N ARG A 100 -19.73 23.61 11.79
CA ARG A 100 -19.76 22.15 11.93
C ARG A 100 -18.39 21.52 11.64
N ALA A 101 -17.72 21.92 10.56
CA ALA A 101 -16.37 21.45 10.27
C ALA A 101 -15.38 21.79 11.41
N ASP A 102 -15.49 23.00 11.98
CA ASP A 102 -14.66 23.47 13.08
C ASP A 102 -14.83 22.64 14.36
N ALA A 103 -15.99 22.02 14.54
CA ALA A 103 -16.23 21.16 15.69
C ALA A 103 -15.43 19.85 15.62
N TYR A 104 -15.18 19.31 14.43
CA TYR A 104 -14.39 18.08 14.25
C TYR A 104 -12.89 18.27 14.52
N PHE A 105 -12.38 19.50 14.48
CA PHE A 105 -10.98 19.82 14.76
C PHE A 105 -10.76 20.39 16.17
N LYS A 106 -11.79 20.34 17.02
CA LYS A 106 -11.62 20.53 18.46
C LYS A 106 -11.22 19.20 19.07
N ARG A 107 -10.19 19.20 19.90
CA ARG A 107 -9.81 18.02 20.65
C ARG A 107 -10.98 17.51 21.48
N PRO A 108 -11.14 16.17 21.61
CA PRO A 108 -12.15 15.59 22.47
C PRO A 108 -12.01 16.05 23.92
N SER A 109 -13.12 16.02 24.66
CA SER A 109 -13.11 16.33 26.10
C SER A 109 -12.74 15.09 26.90
N ALA A 110 -11.70 15.19 27.72
CA ALA A 110 -11.25 14.18 28.66
C ALA A 110 -11.08 14.80 30.06
N ASN A 111 -11.37 14.04 31.12
CA ASN A 111 -11.18 14.50 32.51
C ASN A 111 -9.99 13.83 33.21
N LYS A 112 -9.30 12.93 32.51
CA LYS A 112 -8.10 12.23 32.94
C LYS A 112 -7.09 12.20 31.80
N VAL A 113 -5.82 12.29 32.17
CA VAL A 113 -4.68 12.16 31.27
C VAL A 113 -3.54 11.52 32.05
N GLU A 114 -2.80 10.64 31.37
CA GLU A 114 -1.52 10.10 31.84
C GLU A 114 -0.51 10.28 30.70
N CYS A 115 0.70 10.73 31.03
CA CYS A 115 1.71 11.07 30.04
C CYS A 115 3.06 10.44 30.39
N THR A 116 3.60 9.70 29.44
CA THR A 116 4.91 9.07 29.49
C THR A 116 5.78 9.61 28.35
N THR A 117 5.83 8.90 27.22
CA THR A 117 6.39 9.32 25.93
C THR A 117 5.29 9.66 24.92
N VAL A 118 4.04 9.33 25.27
CA VAL A 118 2.77 9.76 24.66
C VAL A 118 1.82 10.17 25.78
N CYS A 119 0.74 10.90 25.47
CA CYS A 119 -0.30 11.24 26.44
C CYS A 119 -1.61 10.53 26.09
N VAL A 120 -2.13 9.70 27.00
CA VAL A 120 -3.43 9.04 26.84
C VAL A 120 -4.48 9.81 27.63
N HIS A 121 -5.54 10.21 26.94
CA HIS A 121 -6.65 11.01 27.45
C HIS A 121 -7.93 10.18 27.49
N TRP A 122 -8.61 10.15 28.63
CA TRP A 122 -9.87 9.40 28.76
C TRP A 122 -10.88 10.10 29.66
N THR A 123 -12.12 9.61 29.60
CA THR A 123 -13.16 9.99 30.55
C THR A 123 -13.57 8.83 31.44
N THR A 124 -13.99 9.14 32.66
CA THR A 124 -14.53 8.16 33.63
C THR A 124 -16.07 8.13 33.64
N SER A 125 -16.72 8.89 32.76
CA SER A 125 -18.19 9.00 32.68
C SER A 125 -18.65 9.34 31.27
N GLY A 126 -19.94 9.16 30.98
CA GLY A 126 -20.51 9.37 29.64
C GLY A 126 -20.35 8.15 28.73
N SER A 127 -20.53 8.36 27.42
CA SER A 127 -20.44 7.30 26.40
C SER A 127 -19.00 6.84 26.15
N ASP A 128 -18.04 7.76 26.28
CA ASP A 128 -16.61 7.54 25.98
C ASP A 128 -15.84 6.98 27.18
N LYS A 129 -16.56 6.51 28.21
CA LYS A 129 -15.91 6.08 29.46
C LYS A 129 -15.09 4.83 29.25
N VAL A 130 -13.89 4.80 29.82
CA VAL A 130 -13.10 3.57 29.92
C VAL A 130 -13.60 2.74 31.09
N ASN A 131 -13.46 1.41 30.99
CA ASN A 131 -13.74 0.49 32.09
C ASN A 131 -12.79 0.78 33.27
N PRO A 132 -13.28 1.15 34.48
CA PRO A 132 -12.43 1.61 35.58
C PRO A 132 -11.73 0.47 36.35
N ARG A 133 -11.64 -0.74 35.78
CA ARG A 133 -10.94 -1.85 36.43
C ARG A 133 -9.45 -1.55 36.44
N ASP A 134 -8.86 -1.70 37.61
CA ASP A 134 -7.45 -1.53 37.94
C ASP A 134 -7.11 -2.72 38.86
N ASN A 135 -6.58 -3.79 38.26
CA ASN A 135 -6.35 -5.05 38.96
C ASN A 135 -4.98 -5.07 39.68
N ASP A 136 -4.01 -4.30 39.22
CA ASP A 136 -2.67 -4.22 39.81
C ASP A 136 -2.57 -3.13 40.90
N GLY A 137 -3.57 -2.25 40.99
CA GLY A 137 -3.68 -1.20 41.99
C GLY A 137 -2.76 -0.01 41.72
N ASN A 138 -2.33 0.20 40.48
CA ASN A 138 -1.39 1.26 40.11
C ASN A 138 -2.05 2.65 40.00
N GLY A 139 -3.40 2.72 40.03
CA GLY A 139 -4.18 3.96 39.94
C GLY A 139 -4.64 4.33 38.53
N LEU A 140 -4.31 3.51 37.52
CA LEU A 140 -4.73 3.59 36.14
C LEU A 140 -5.65 2.41 35.81
N PRO A 141 -6.67 2.59 34.95
CA PRO A 141 -7.42 1.44 34.46
C PRO A 141 -6.54 0.52 33.60
N ASP A 142 -6.67 -0.80 33.72
CA ASP A 142 -5.87 -1.81 32.99
C ASP A 142 -5.87 -1.57 31.46
N TYR A 143 -6.99 -1.05 30.92
CA TYR A 143 -7.10 -0.73 29.51
C TYR A 143 -6.28 0.51 29.12
N VAL A 144 -6.17 1.50 30.00
CA VAL A 144 -5.30 2.66 29.79
C VAL A 144 -3.83 2.22 29.82
N ASP A 145 -3.45 1.32 30.73
CA ASP A 145 -2.11 0.72 30.74
C ASP A 145 -1.81 0.03 29.40
N SER A 146 -2.74 -0.78 28.91
CA SER A 146 -2.59 -1.45 27.60
C SER A 146 -2.41 -0.46 26.45
N VAL A 147 -3.17 0.65 26.45
CA VAL A 147 -3.06 1.69 25.41
C VAL A 147 -1.71 2.40 25.50
N LEU A 148 -1.24 2.74 26.70
CA LEU A 148 0.08 3.33 26.92
C LEU A 148 1.16 2.37 26.39
N ASP A 149 1.23 1.15 26.91
CA ASP A 149 2.26 0.17 26.55
C ASP A 149 2.33 -0.08 25.03
N ILE A 150 1.18 -0.28 24.39
CA ILE A 150 1.10 -0.54 22.94
C ILE A 150 1.52 0.69 22.14
N THR A 151 1.00 1.87 22.47
CA THR A 151 1.34 3.10 21.73
C THR A 151 2.81 3.48 21.93
N GLU A 152 3.35 3.25 23.12
CA GLU A 152 4.76 3.46 23.43
C GLU A 152 5.67 2.53 22.63
N HIS A 153 5.31 1.24 22.55
CA HIS A 153 6.02 0.28 21.71
C HIS A 153 6.00 0.71 20.25
N VAL A 154 4.84 1.02 19.68
CA VAL A 154 4.72 1.49 18.29
C VAL A 154 5.58 2.75 18.05
N ARG A 155 5.51 3.73 18.96
CA ARG A 155 6.34 4.94 18.92
C ARG A 155 7.84 4.60 18.86
N ASP A 156 8.28 3.68 19.70
CA ASP A 156 9.67 3.23 19.77
C ASP A 156 10.10 2.46 18.52
N SER A 157 9.24 1.61 17.95
CA SER A 157 9.53 0.89 16.70
C SER A 157 9.78 1.86 15.55
N PHE A 158 8.94 2.89 15.40
CA PHE A 158 9.17 3.95 14.39
C PHE A 158 10.44 4.76 14.66
N ALA A 159 10.66 5.19 15.89
CA ALA A 159 11.82 6.01 16.26
C ALA A 159 13.14 5.24 16.06
N THR A 160 13.20 3.98 16.48
CA THR A 160 14.38 3.12 16.30
C THR A 160 14.60 2.72 14.85
N ALA A 161 13.53 2.63 14.06
CA ALA A 161 13.60 2.44 12.62
C ALA A 161 14.04 3.68 11.83
N GLY A 162 14.20 4.83 12.49
CA GLY A 162 14.71 6.07 11.91
C GLY A 162 13.66 6.90 11.19
N TYR A 163 12.36 6.57 11.31
CA TYR A 163 11.30 7.42 10.78
C TYR A 163 11.27 8.76 11.52
N ARG A 164 10.78 9.81 10.86
CA ARG A 164 10.50 11.08 11.52
C ARG A 164 9.53 10.88 12.67
N THR A 165 9.82 11.50 13.80
CA THR A 165 8.88 11.56 14.92
C THR A 165 7.71 12.48 14.56
N PRO A 166 6.46 12.19 15.02
CA PRO A 166 5.34 13.10 14.87
C PRO A 166 5.67 14.52 15.33
N LEU A 167 5.17 15.54 14.61
CA LEU A 167 5.44 16.93 14.97
C LEU A 167 4.76 17.31 16.29
N ALA A 168 5.51 17.97 17.17
CA ALA A 168 4.98 18.52 18.42
C ALA A 168 3.94 19.63 18.15
N ASP A 169 2.90 19.68 18.97
CA ASP A 169 1.80 20.66 18.86
C ASP A 169 1.91 21.86 19.83
N GLY A 170 2.98 21.89 20.62
CA GLY A 170 3.22 22.88 21.67
C GLY A 170 2.81 22.37 23.05
N SER A 171 1.71 22.89 23.59
CA SER A 171 1.20 22.51 24.92
C SER A 171 -0.27 22.07 24.85
N LYS A 172 -0.75 21.73 23.65
CA LYS A 172 -2.14 21.30 23.49
C LYS A 172 -2.22 19.86 24.02
N GLY A 173 -3.35 19.48 24.59
CA GLY A 173 -3.41 18.20 25.32
C GLY A 173 -2.58 18.20 26.62
N GLY A 174 -1.88 19.30 26.95
CA GLY A 174 -1.17 19.47 28.21
C GLY A 174 0.34 19.24 28.14
N SER A 175 0.86 18.71 27.03
CA SER A 175 2.30 18.56 26.79
C SER A 175 2.65 18.77 25.31
N ALA A 176 3.90 18.50 24.92
CA ALA A 176 4.34 18.50 23.52
C ALA A 176 4.34 17.10 22.89
N LEU A 177 3.98 16.07 23.66
CA LEU A 177 3.92 14.68 23.23
C LEU A 177 2.67 14.45 22.38
N LEU A 178 2.67 13.37 21.58
CA LEU A 178 1.48 12.95 20.84
C LEU A 178 0.35 12.60 21.81
N ASP A 179 -0.84 13.14 21.57
CA ASP A 179 -2.04 12.82 22.35
C ASP A 179 -2.89 11.74 21.68
N VAL A 180 -3.32 10.76 22.48
CA VAL A 180 -4.27 9.70 22.12
C VAL A 180 -5.53 9.85 22.97
N TYR A 181 -6.68 10.04 22.35
CA TYR A 181 -7.97 10.15 23.03
C TYR A 181 -8.77 8.84 22.95
N LEU A 182 -9.25 8.33 24.09
CA LEU A 182 -10.12 7.16 24.14
C LEU A 182 -11.58 7.58 24.02
N LEU A 183 -12.23 7.18 22.93
CA LEU A 183 -13.58 7.60 22.53
C LEU A 183 -14.46 6.41 22.18
N ASN A 184 -15.79 6.54 22.29
CA ASN A 184 -16.69 5.50 21.79
C ASN A 184 -16.90 5.64 20.27
N LEU A 185 -16.17 4.81 19.51
CA LEU A 185 -16.12 4.83 18.05
C LEU A 185 -16.80 3.61 17.43
N GLY A 186 -16.94 2.51 18.17
CA GLY A 186 -17.51 1.23 17.71
C GLY A 186 -18.93 1.34 17.15
N GLY A 187 -19.78 2.20 17.74
CA GLY A 187 -21.11 2.50 17.22
C GLY A 187 -21.12 3.13 15.81
N GLN A 188 -19.96 3.62 15.36
CA GLN A 188 -19.70 4.16 14.03
C GLN A 188 -18.88 3.20 13.16
N GLY A 189 -18.42 2.05 13.67
CA GLY A 189 -17.54 1.13 12.97
C GLY A 189 -16.21 1.79 12.58
N VAL A 190 -15.74 2.74 13.37
CA VAL A 190 -14.43 3.40 13.25
C VAL A 190 -13.56 2.82 14.36
N TYR A 191 -12.37 2.35 14.04
CA TYR A 191 -11.43 1.77 15.01
C TYR A 191 -10.63 2.87 15.71
N GLY A 192 -10.10 3.79 14.91
CA GLY A 192 -9.40 4.98 15.35
C GLY A 192 -9.39 6.05 14.27
N TYR A 193 -8.73 7.16 14.57
CA TYR A 193 -8.34 8.17 13.59
C TYR A 193 -7.20 9.03 14.13
N CYS A 194 -6.39 9.59 13.24
CA CYS A 194 -5.54 10.75 13.54
C CYS A 194 -6.01 11.99 12.77
N THR A 195 -5.84 13.14 13.38
CA THR A 195 -6.19 14.42 12.79
C THR A 195 -5.35 15.54 13.40
N THR A 196 -5.60 16.77 12.96
CA THR A 196 -4.87 17.98 13.37
C THR A 196 -5.84 18.97 13.98
N ASP A 197 -5.38 19.87 14.85
CA ASP A 197 -6.19 20.96 15.41
C ASP A 197 -6.59 22.04 14.38
N GLY A 198 -6.14 21.90 13.13
CA GLY A 198 -6.44 22.85 12.08
C GLY A 198 -5.68 22.60 10.78
N ARG A 199 -5.25 23.69 10.14
CA ARG A 199 -4.60 23.63 8.83
C ARG A 199 -3.13 23.24 8.98
N ALA A 200 -2.70 22.26 8.17
CA ALA A 200 -1.29 21.97 7.93
C ALA A 200 -0.52 23.25 7.54
N ARG A 201 0.74 23.34 7.95
CA ARG A 201 1.63 24.46 7.65
C ARG A 201 2.81 23.93 6.84
N ARG A 202 3.03 24.49 5.64
CA ARG A 202 4.12 24.08 4.74
C ARG A 202 4.13 22.56 4.50
N ALA A 203 2.98 22.06 4.05
CA ALA A 203 2.74 20.64 3.76
C ALA A 203 2.88 19.65 4.93
N VAL A 204 3.27 20.05 6.14
CA VAL A 204 3.31 19.17 7.32
C VAL A 204 2.33 19.59 8.41
N ALA A 205 1.97 18.67 9.31
CA ALA A 205 1.06 18.94 10.42
C ALA A 205 1.38 18.14 11.69
N PRO A 206 1.30 18.76 12.88
CA PRO A 206 1.20 17.99 14.12
C PRO A 206 -0.14 17.25 14.16
N ALA A 207 -0.13 16.07 14.78
CA ALA A 207 -1.30 15.22 14.89
C ALA A 207 -1.70 14.99 16.35
N TYR A 208 -2.95 14.62 16.56
CA TYR A 208 -3.38 13.82 17.69
C TYR A 208 -4.22 12.68 17.14
N CYS A 209 -4.34 11.61 17.92
CA CYS A 209 -5.06 10.42 17.53
C CYS A 209 -6.19 10.10 18.51
N ALA A 210 -7.10 9.24 18.09
CA ALA A 210 -8.15 8.72 18.94
C ALA A 210 -8.39 7.25 18.62
N PHE A 211 -8.54 6.43 19.66
CA PHE A 211 -8.84 5.00 19.56
C PHE A 211 -10.19 4.72 20.21
N ASP A 212 -10.81 3.62 19.84
CA ASP A 212 -12.01 3.14 20.52
C ASP A 212 -11.73 2.91 22.03
N ASN A 213 -12.69 3.18 22.89
CA ASN A 213 -12.50 3.19 24.34
C ASN A 213 -12.52 1.81 25.00
N ASP A 214 -12.90 0.75 24.26
CA ASP A 214 -12.85 -0.62 24.77
C ASP A 214 -12.65 -1.72 23.71
N PHE A 215 -12.67 -1.40 22.41
CA PHE A 215 -12.68 -2.34 21.28
C PHE A 215 -13.60 -3.54 21.52
N SER A 216 -14.78 -3.28 22.08
CA SER A 216 -15.78 -4.28 22.43
C SER A 216 -16.03 -5.25 21.26
N SER A 217 -15.93 -6.56 21.52
CA SER A 217 -16.13 -7.60 20.51
C SER A 217 -17.55 -7.61 19.91
N ARG A 218 -18.49 -6.82 20.45
CA ARG A 218 -19.81 -6.61 19.84
C ARG A 218 -19.73 -5.68 18.63
N GLU A 219 -18.78 -4.75 18.66
CA GLU A 219 -18.54 -3.76 17.60
C GLU A 219 -17.43 -4.24 16.67
N PHE A 220 -16.40 -4.89 17.22
CA PHE A 220 -15.22 -5.38 16.50
C PHE A 220 -15.01 -6.88 16.74
N PRO A 221 -15.81 -7.75 16.10
CA PRO A 221 -15.83 -9.19 16.40
C PRO A 221 -14.70 -9.98 15.73
N THR A 222 -13.89 -9.36 14.86
CA THR A 222 -12.89 -10.08 14.06
C THR A 222 -11.67 -10.46 14.89
N ASN A 223 -11.08 -9.50 15.62
CA ASN A 223 -9.98 -9.76 16.55
C ASN A 223 -10.39 -9.47 18.00
N SER A 224 -9.56 -9.88 18.96
CA SER A 224 -9.73 -9.51 20.37
C SER A 224 -9.57 -7.99 20.56
N PRO A 225 -10.05 -7.43 21.69
CA PRO A 225 -9.89 -6.00 21.96
C PRO A 225 -8.44 -5.50 21.93
N ILE A 226 -7.48 -6.33 22.38
CA ILE A 226 -6.06 -5.98 22.38
C ILE A 226 -5.47 -6.06 20.97
N GLU A 227 -5.80 -7.10 20.20
CA GLU A 227 -5.36 -7.22 18.82
C GLU A 227 -5.89 -6.07 17.94
N ASN A 228 -7.17 -5.68 18.12
CA ASN A 228 -7.72 -4.49 17.45
C ASN A 228 -6.98 -3.20 17.85
N LEU A 229 -6.63 -3.05 19.14
CA LEU A 229 -5.85 -1.90 19.62
C LEU A 229 -4.45 -1.88 19.01
N GLN A 230 -3.77 -3.02 18.93
CA GLN A 230 -2.42 -3.16 18.36
C GLN A 230 -2.37 -2.65 16.90
N VAL A 231 -3.18 -3.23 16.02
CA VAL A 231 -3.18 -2.84 14.60
C VAL A 231 -3.68 -1.40 14.40
N THR A 232 -4.67 -0.95 15.20
CA THR A 232 -5.13 0.45 15.15
C THR A 232 -4.03 1.41 15.59
N ALA A 233 -3.29 1.10 16.65
CA ALA A 233 -2.21 1.94 17.13
C ALA A 233 -1.08 2.02 16.09
N ALA A 234 -0.68 0.90 15.48
CA ALA A 234 0.31 0.88 14.40
C ALA A 234 -0.13 1.75 13.22
N HIS A 235 -1.34 1.54 12.72
CA HIS A 235 -1.90 2.23 11.56
C HIS A 235 -1.99 3.75 11.79
N GLU A 236 -2.65 4.15 12.87
CA GLU A 236 -2.95 5.55 13.14
C GLU A 236 -1.68 6.29 13.60
N TYR A 237 -0.82 5.68 14.42
CA TYR A 237 0.46 6.30 14.75
C TYR A 237 1.31 6.55 13.48
N PHE A 238 1.25 5.65 12.50
CA PHE A 238 1.96 5.90 11.24
C PHE A 238 1.39 7.12 10.50
N HIS A 239 0.08 7.37 10.51
CA HIS A 239 -0.45 8.63 9.97
C HIS A 239 0.12 9.86 10.69
N ALA A 240 0.33 9.82 12.00
CA ALA A 240 0.97 10.92 12.73
C ALA A 240 2.44 11.14 12.29
N VAL A 241 3.17 10.06 12.02
CA VAL A 241 4.52 10.09 11.44
C VAL A 241 4.50 10.63 10.00
N GLN A 242 3.61 10.12 9.14
CA GLN A 242 3.46 10.54 7.75
C GLN A 242 3.11 12.03 7.63
N PHE A 243 2.26 12.56 8.53
CA PHE A 243 1.95 13.99 8.57
C PHE A 243 3.15 14.88 8.90
N ALA A 244 4.23 14.31 9.48
CA ALA A 244 5.50 14.98 9.68
C ALA A 244 6.42 14.97 8.45
N TYR A 245 6.20 14.04 7.51
CA TYR A 245 6.85 13.99 6.19
C TYR A 245 6.09 14.86 5.19
N ASP A 246 4.87 14.48 4.85
CA ASP A 246 3.95 15.24 4.01
C ASP A 246 2.49 14.89 4.32
N TYR A 247 1.78 15.88 4.87
CA TYR A 247 0.34 15.84 5.15
C TYR A 247 -0.52 15.82 3.88
N ASN A 248 -0.02 16.34 2.77
CA ASN A 248 -0.76 16.45 1.52
C ASN A 248 -0.49 15.32 0.54
N GLU A 249 0.41 14.40 0.85
CA GLU A 249 0.83 13.28 0.00
C GLU A 249 -0.35 12.44 -0.49
N ASP A 250 -0.13 11.71 -1.57
CA ASP A 250 -1.10 10.88 -2.25
C ASP A 250 -1.83 9.95 -1.26
N PRO A 251 -3.17 10.07 -1.15
CA PRO A 251 -3.95 9.33 -0.15
C PRO A 251 -3.80 7.80 -0.22
N TRP A 252 -3.50 7.24 -1.39
CA TRP A 252 -3.29 5.80 -1.51
C TRP A 252 -2.00 5.35 -0.81
N PHE A 253 -0.95 6.18 -0.85
CA PHE A 253 0.36 5.86 -0.27
C PHE A 253 0.33 5.93 1.26
N LEU A 254 -0.30 6.98 1.80
CA LEU A 254 -0.59 7.12 3.23
C LEU A 254 -1.27 5.86 3.79
N GLU A 255 -2.33 5.42 3.13
CA GLU A 255 -3.14 4.31 3.62
C GLU A 255 -2.54 2.92 3.35
N ALA A 256 -1.92 2.72 2.18
CA ALA A 256 -1.31 1.44 1.85
C ALA A 256 -0.12 1.14 2.77
N THR A 257 0.66 2.17 3.12
CA THR A 257 1.77 2.01 4.07
C THR A 257 1.31 1.95 5.53
N ALA A 258 0.21 2.63 5.89
CA ALA A 258 -0.44 2.46 7.20
C ALA A 258 -1.01 1.05 7.40
N ALA A 259 -1.62 0.45 6.37
CA ALA A 259 -2.07 -0.94 6.42
C ALA A 259 -0.92 -1.96 6.37
N TRP A 260 0.21 -1.61 5.76
CA TRP A 260 1.40 -2.45 5.72
C TRP A 260 2.03 -2.58 7.11
N VAL A 261 2.20 -1.48 7.84
CA VAL A 261 2.89 -1.51 9.14
C VAL A 261 2.11 -2.25 10.23
N GLU A 262 0.80 -2.42 10.06
CA GLU A 262 -0.03 -3.25 10.95
C GLU A 262 0.57 -4.65 11.11
N ASP A 263 0.99 -5.25 10.00
CA ASP A 263 1.49 -6.62 9.95
C ASP A 263 2.99 -6.70 10.25
N GLU A 264 3.76 -5.67 9.92
CA GLU A 264 5.19 -5.63 10.29
C GLU A 264 5.41 -5.56 11.80
N LEU A 265 4.53 -4.85 12.55
CA LEU A 265 4.62 -4.75 14.00
C LEU A 265 3.83 -5.85 14.72
N TYR A 266 2.77 -6.36 14.12
CA TYR A 266 1.88 -7.36 14.73
C TYR A 266 1.54 -8.51 13.76
N PRO A 267 2.53 -9.32 13.35
CA PRO A 267 2.36 -10.37 12.33
C PRO A 267 1.46 -11.54 12.76
N ASP A 268 1.02 -11.59 14.02
CA ASP A 268 0.12 -12.61 14.54
C ASP A 268 -1.37 -12.20 14.47
N VAL A 269 -1.69 -10.97 14.04
CA VAL A 269 -3.07 -10.42 14.06
C VAL A 269 -3.78 -10.53 12.71
N ASP A 270 -3.04 -10.57 11.59
CA ASP A 270 -3.56 -10.77 10.22
C ASP A 270 -4.73 -9.85 9.80
N ASP A 271 -4.95 -8.69 10.43
CA ASP A 271 -6.14 -7.86 10.16
C ASP A 271 -6.16 -7.34 8.72
N ASN A 272 -5.01 -6.93 8.20
CA ASN A 272 -4.87 -6.35 6.87
C ASN A 272 -5.08 -7.38 5.72
N VAL A 273 -5.02 -8.68 5.99
CA VAL A 273 -5.28 -9.78 5.03
C VAL A 273 -6.70 -9.67 4.47
N GLN A 274 -7.63 -9.12 5.24
CA GLN A 274 -9.00 -8.87 4.78
C GLN A 274 -9.06 -7.93 3.55
N TYR A 275 -8.06 -7.08 3.35
CA TYR A 275 -7.98 -6.13 2.24
C TYR A 275 -7.51 -6.76 0.93
N LEU A 276 -6.93 -7.97 0.95
CA LEU A 276 -6.39 -8.62 -0.25
C LEU A 276 -7.45 -8.84 -1.35
N ARG A 277 -8.74 -8.96 -0.98
CA ARG A 277 -9.87 -9.00 -1.92
C ARG A 277 -10.03 -7.73 -2.78
N SER A 278 -9.40 -6.64 -2.36
CA SER A 278 -9.36 -5.36 -3.04
C SER A 278 -7.96 -4.99 -3.50
N SER A 279 -7.09 -5.97 -3.75
CA SER A 279 -5.71 -5.77 -4.21
C SER A 279 -5.48 -6.25 -5.66
N GLN A 280 -4.24 -6.11 -6.14
CA GLN A 280 -3.80 -6.68 -7.41
C GLN A 280 -3.66 -8.22 -7.40
N LEU A 281 -3.75 -8.87 -6.24
CA LEU A 281 -3.94 -10.33 -6.15
C LEU A 281 -5.31 -10.79 -6.68
N GLU A 282 -6.30 -9.90 -6.80
CA GLU A 282 -7.64 -10.24 -7.30
C GLU A 282 -8.01 -9.42 -8.54
N LYS A 283 -7.44 -8.22 -8.68
CA LYS A 283 -7.75 -7.30 -9.79
C LYS A 283 -6.45 -6.72 -10.40
N PRO A 284 -5.56 -7.55 -10.97
CA PRO A 284 -4.27 -7.11 -11.49
C PRO A 284 -4.36 -6.01 -12.57
N GLY A 285 -5.46 -5.98 -13.34
CA GLY A 285 -5.71 -4.97 -14.37
C GLY A 285 -6.14 -3.58 -13.87
N ALA A 286 -6.18 -3.36 -12.54
CA ALA A 286 -6.43 -2.05 -11.96
C ALA A 286 -5.11 -1.40 -11.52
N SER A 287 -5.01 -0.08 -11.75
CA SER A 287 -3.85 0.73 -11.34
C SER A 287 -3.63 0.66 -9.84
N MET A 288 -2.41 0.32 -9.46
CA MET A 288 -1.94 0.17 -8.08
C MET A 288 -2.24 1.43 -7.25
N ASP A 289 -1.86 2.61 -7.76
CA ASP A 289 -1.84 3.90 -7.06
C ASP A 289 -3.20 4.61 -6.94
N ARG A 290 -4.31 3.88 -7.09
CA ARG A 290 -5.65 4.46 -7.05
C ARG A 290 -6.16 4.61 -5.62
N PHE A 291 -6.48 5.82 -5.19
CA PHE A 291 -7.23 6.05 -3.96
C PHE A 291 -8.74 5.78 -4.13
N GLY A 292 -9.35 5.08 -3.17
CA GLY A 292 -10.80 5.03 -3.03
C GLY A 292 -11.40 3.63 -2.83
N GLY A 293 -12.48 3.59 -2.06
CA GLY A 293 -13.06 2.33 -1.59
C GLY A 293 -12.09 1.64 -0.64
N SER A 294 -12.03 0.30 -0.71
CA SER A 294 -11.03 -0.49 0.03
C SER A 294 -9.79 -0.80 -0.79
N TRP A 295 -9.64 -0.21 -1.99
CA TRP A 295 -8.56 -0.55 -2.92
C TRP A 295 -7.19 -0.18 -2.35
N HIS A 296 -7.04 1.06 -1.88
CA HIS A 296 -5.77 1.55 -1.38
C HIS A 296 -5.23 0.74 -0.20
N TYR A 297 -6.09 0.27 0.71
CA TYR A 297 -5.67 -0.64 1.79
C TYR A 297 -5.07 -1.92 1.22
N GLY A 298 -5.72 -2.54 0.24
CA GLY A 298 -5.25 -3.79 -0.37
C GLY A 298 -3.88 -3.68 -1.04
N GLN A 299 -3.39 -2.47 -1.31
CA GLN A 299 -2.09 -2.24 -1.89
C GLN A 299 -0.94 -2.35 -0.88
N TRP A 300 -1.24 -2.55 0.42
CA TRP A 300 -0.23 -2.91 1.42
C TRP A 300 0.63 -4.09 0.96
N ILE A 301 0.04 -5.02 0.20
CA ILE A 301 0.73 -6.21 -0.32
C ILE A 301 1.89 -5.87 -1.27
N PHE A 302 1.84 -4.72 -1.94
CA PHE A 302 2.99 -4.25 -2.73
C PHE A 302 4.16 -3.83 -1.80
N PHE A 303 3.87 -3.20 -0.67
CA PHE A 303 4.90 -2.84 0.32
C PHE A 303 5.42 -4.07 1.07
N ARG A 304 4.59 -5.09 1.30
CA ARG A 304 5.06 -6.41 1.76
C ARG A 304 6.03 -7.03 0.75
N PHE A 305 5.66 -7.03 -0.55
CA PHE A 305 6.56 -7.49 -1.60
C PHE A 305 7.90 -6.72 -1.59
N LEU A 306 7.87 -5.39 -1.52
CA LEU A 306 9.09 -4.58 -1.44
C LEU A 306 9.95 -4.93 -0.23
N SER A 307 9.33 -5.12 0.94
CA SER A 307 10.02 -5.41 2.20
C SER A 307 10.68 -6.79 2.17
N GLU A 308 10.02 -7.79 1.60
CA GLU A 308 10.59 -9.14 1.44
C GLU A 308 11.66 -9.20 0.34
N GLN A 309 11.50 -8.43 -0.75
CA GLN A 309 12.52 -8.34 -1.80
C GLN A 309 13.76 -7.56 -1.35
N PHE A 310 13.60 -6.59 -0.44
CA PHE A 310 14.66 -5.75 0.09
C PHE A 310 14.67 -5.79 1.63
N PRO A 311 15.16 -6.90 2.23
CA PRO A 311 14.99 -7.22 3.65
C PRO A 311 15.89 -6.41 4.59
N ASP A 312 16.45 -5.28 4.14
CA ASP A 312 17.26 -4.40 4.97
C ASP A 312 16.37 -3.71 6.00
N VAL A 313 16.53 -4.08 7.28
CA VAL A 313 15.75 -3.56 8.41
C VAL A 313 16.57 -2.54 9.21
N THR A 314 15.93 -1.45 9.60
CA THR A 314 16.44 -0.52 10.63
C THR A 314 15.47 -0.60 11.81
N GLY A 315 15.97 -0.83 13.02
CA GLY A 315 15.09 -1.08 14.17
C GLY A 315 14.25 -2.33 13.96
N GLU A 316 12.93 -2.19 14.01
CA GLU A 316 11.96 -3.27 13.78
C GLU A 316 11.29 -3.21 12.38
N LEU A 317 11.57 -2.18 11.57
CA LEU A 317 10.84 -1.94 10.32
C LEU A 317 11.75 -2.00 9.08
N PRO A 318 11.25 -2.51 7.95
CA PRO A 318 11.95 -2.45 6.66
C PRO A 318 12.31 -1.03 6.23
N SER A 319 13.55 -0.85 5.78
CA SER A 319 14.11 0.47 5.48
C SER A 319 13.57 1.06 4.16
N ILE A 320 13.19 0.21 3.20
CA ILE A 320 12.69 0.63 1.88
C ILE A 320 11.47 1.56 1.98
N VAL A 321 10.54 1.29 2.90
CA VAL A 321 9.35 2.13 3.06
C VAL A 321 9.70 3.48 3.69
N ARG A 322 10.61 3.50 4.68
CA ARG A 322 11.14 4.75 5.26
C ARG A 322 11.83 5.60 4.20
N GLU A 323 12.69 5.00 3.39
CA GLU A 323 13.45 5.72 2.36
C GLU A 323 12.54 6.31 1.29
N ALA A 324 11.45 5.63 0.91
CA ALA A 324 10.42 6.21 0.06
C ALA A 324 9.74 7.42 0.75
N TRP A 325 9.44 7.35 2.05
CA TRP A 325 8.90 8.50 2.79
C TRP A 325 9.89 9.67 2.93
N GLU A 326 11.19 9.40 3.02
CA GLU A 326 12.25 10.42 3.01
C GLU A 326 12.35 11.15 1.66
N LEU A 327 12.10 10.47 0.55
CA LEU A 327 11.98 11.09 -0.78
C LEU A 327 10.66 11.86 -0.94
N ALA A 328 9.58 11.37 -0.34
CA ALA A 328 8.27 12.06 -0.33
C ALA A 328 8.18 13.24 0.67
N ASP A 329 9.27 13.56 1.36
CA ASP A 329 9.28 14.56 2.41
C ASP A 329 9.09 15.98 1.85
N ALA A 330 8.02 16.64 2.29
CA ALA A 330 7.65 17.99 1.85
C ALA A 330 8.18 19.11 2.79
N ASN A 331 9.04 18.78 3.75
CA ASN A 331 9.70 19.79 4.58
C ASN A 331 10.61 20.70 3.74
N PRO A 332 10.84 21.96 4.17
CA PRO A 332 11.67 22.88 3.40
C PRO A 332 13.10 22.37 3.17
N GLY A 333 13.44 22.12 1.90
CA GLY A 333 14.77 21.65 1.49
C GLY A 333 14.86 20.15 1.25
N GLU A 334 13.79 19.41 1.53
CA GLU A 334 13.66 17.98 1.22
C GLU A 334 13.10 17.78 -0.20
N PRO A 335 13.08 16.54 -0.74
CA PRO A 335 12.82 16.31 -2.16
C PRO A 335 11.39 16.59 -2.65
N ASP A 336 10.36 16.40 -1.81
CA ASP A 336 8.93 16.65 -2.13
C ASP A 336 8.45 15.86 -3.37
N GLU A 337 8.88 14.60 -3.49
CA GLU A 337 8.45 13.70 -4.55
C GLU A 337 7.06 13.13 -4.27
N TYR A 338 6.19 13.04 -5.28
CA TYR A 338 4.91 12.35 -5.09
C TYR A 338 5.11 10.83 -5.02
N SER A 339 4.18 10.15 -4.35
CA SER A 339 4.28 8.74 -3.97
C SER A 339 5.02 7.79 -4.93
N ILE A 340 4.59 7.66 -6.20
CA ILE A 340 5.19 6.67 -7.10
C ILE A 340 6.58 7.06 -7.62
N ASP A 341 6.92 8.34 -7.70
CA ASP A 341 8.29 8.78 -8.01
C ASP A 341 9.20 8.45 -6.83
N ALA A 342 8.77 8.75 -5.59
CA ALA A 342 9.50 8.42 -4.37
C ALA A 342 9.77 6.90 -4.24
N ILE A 343 8.77 6.07 -4.55
CA ILE A 343 8.94 4.60 -4.60
C ILE A 343 9.93 4.20 -5.69
N SER A 344 9.83 4.82 -6.88
CA SER A 344 10.71 4.53 -8.00
C SER A 344 12.17 4.80 -7.65
N ASP A 345 12.46 5.95 -7.04
CA ASP A 345 13.81 6.37 -6.71
C ASP A 345 14.38 5.61 -5.51
N ALA A 346 13.56 5.25 -4.51
CA ALA A 346 13.95 4.34 -3.43
C ALA A 346 14.35 2.95 -3.97
N VAL A 347 13.59 2.42 -4.94
CA VAL A 347 13.93 1.17 -5.63
C VAL A 347 15.19 1.31 -6.49
N ALA A 348 15.36 2.45 -7.17
CA ALA A 348 16.54 2.72 -8.01
C ALA A 348 17.83 2.74 -7.19
N ALA A 349 17.79 3.22 -5.95
CA ALA A 349 18.92 3.19 -5.02
C ALA A 349 19.46 1.76 -4.73
N ARG A 350 18.66 0.72 -5.01
CA ARG A 350 19.03 -0.71 -4.88
C ARG A 350 19.58 -1.33 -6.16
N GLY A 351 19.82 -0.52 -7.21
CA GLY A 351 20.41 -0.99 -8.46
C GLY A 351 19.43 -1.73 -9.37
N THR A 352 18.12 -1.53 -9.17
CA THR A 352 17.05 -2.06 -10.03
C THR A 352 16.13 -0.93 -10.49
N THR A 353 14.99 -1.24 -11.09
CA THR A 353 14.00 -0.25 -11.53
C THR A 353 12.62 -0.60 -11.01
N LEU A 354 11.74 0.40 -10.88
CA LEU A 354 10.33 0.17 -10.58
C LEU A 354 9.69 -0.79 -11.59
N THR A 355 10.06 -0.68 -12.87
CA THR A 355 9.59 -1.57 -13.94
C THR A 355 9.91 -3.03 -13.64
N ASP A 356 11.13 -3.33 -13.21
CA ASP A 356 11.57 -4.69 -12.91
C ASP A 356 10.90 -5.24 -11.66
N VAL A 357 10.84 -4.43 -10.60
CA VAL A 357 10.21 -4.80 -9.33
C VAL A 357 8.70 -5.02 -9.51
N PHE A 358 8.02 -4.13 -10.22
CA PHE A 358 6.59 -4.28 -10.47
C PHE A 358 6.29 -5.50 -11.36
N ALA A 359 7.13 -5.78 -12.37
CA ALA A 359 6.97 -6.96 -13.21
C ALA A 359 7.14 -8.27 -12.41
N ALA A 360 8.13 -8.31 -11.49
CA ALA A 360 8.32 -9.42 -10.57
C ALA A 360 7.13 -9.57 -9.60
N TYR A 361 6.65 -8.47 -9.03
CA TYR A 361 5.46 -8.42 -8.18
C TYR A 361 4.21 -8.96 -8.91
N ALA A 362 3.96 -8.49 -10.13
CA ALA A 362 2.83 -8.90 -10.94
C ALA A 362 2.87 -10.40 -11.28
N ALA A 363 4.04 -10.94 -11.60
CA ALA A 363 4.24 -12.35 -11.85
C ALA A 363 4.13 -13.18 -10.56
N GLY A 364 4.71 -12.70 -9.45
CA GLY A 364 4.63 -13.33 -8.13
C GLY A 364 3.20 -13.43 -7.60
N ASN A 365 2.34 -12.47 -7.93
CA ASN A 365 0.92 -12.51 -7.58
C ASN A 365 0.14 -13.70 -8.22
N ARG A 366 0.71 -14.39 -9.21
CA ARG A 366 0.18 -15.67 -9.74
C ARG A 366 0.54 -16.87 -8.86
N HIS A 367 1.53 -16.73 -7.99
CA HIS A 367 2.05 -17.75 -7.09
C HIS A 367 2.26 -17.17 -5.67
N PRO A 368 1.22 -16.60 -5.05
CA PRO A 368 1.37 -15.88 -3.78
C PRO A 368 1.85 -16.79 -2.65
N GLY A 369 1.54 -18.08 -2.69
CA GLY A 369 1.95 -19.06 -1.68
C GLY A 369 3.47 -19.31 -1.62
N THR A 370 4.22 -18.93 -2.65
CA THR A 370 5.69 -19.02 -2.67
C THR A 370 6.36 -17.65 -2.83
N THR A 371 5.57 -16.61 -3.10
CA THR A 371 6.07 -15.24 -3.27
C THR A 371 6.13 -14.52 -1.94
N TYR A 372 5.10 -14.69 -1.11
CA TYR A 372 4.98 -14.07 0.20
C TYR A 372 5.23 -15.10 1.29
N GLU A 373 5.98 -14.75 2.34
CA GLU A 373 6.34 -15.68 3.42
C GLU A 373 5.11 -16.35 4.04
N GLU A 374 4.08 -15.56 4.31
CA GLU A 374 2.82 -16.00 4.91
C GLU A 374 1.77 -16.45 3.87
N GLY A 375 2.06 -16.27 2.57
CA GLY A 375 1.05 -16.39 1.52
C GLY A 375 0.40 -17.76 1.42
N ALA A 376 1.15 -18.84 1.70
CA ALA A 376 0.62 -20.20 1.72
C ALA A 376 -0.19 -20.47 2.99
N ALA A 377 0.30 -20.02 4.14
CA ALA A 377 -0.32 -20.23 5.44
C ALA A 377 -1.68 -19.51 5.52
N LEU A 378 -1.72 -18.27 5.06
CA LEU A 378 -2.90 -17.39 5.09
C LEU A 378 -3.75 -17.47 3.82
N ARG A 379 -3.36 -18.33 2.86
CA ARG A 379 -4.11 -18.62 1.63
C ARG A 379 -4.41 -17.35 0.81
N TYR A 380 -3.35 -16.61 0.51
CA TYR A 380 -3.45 -15.38 -0.26
C TYR A 380 -4.16 -15.62 -1.60
N PRO A 381 -5.06 -14.72 -2.03
CA PRO A 381 -5.71 -14.83 -3.32
C PRO A 381 -4.68 -14.89 -4.45
N THR A 382 -4.97 -15.67 -5.48
CA THR A 382 -4.09 -15.82 -6.63
C THR A 382 -4.62 -14.97 -7.79
N ALA A 383 -3.77 -14.11 -8.36
CA ALA A 383 -4.16 -13.23 -9.46
C ALA A 383 -4.76 -14.03 -10.62
N PRO A 384 -5.91 -13.63 -11.19
CA PRO A 384 -6.55 -14.41 -12.25
C PRO A 384 -5.78 -14.32 -13.57
N VAL A 385 -5.89 -15.38 -14.38
CA VAL A 385 -5.50 -15.36 -15.79
C VAL A 385 -6.52 -14.54 -16.57
N ALA A 386 -6.04 -13.59 -17.38
CA ALA A 386 -6.87 -12.71 -18.20
C ALA A 386 -7.35 -13.40 -19.49
N GLN A 387 -6.49 -14.20 -20.12
CA GLN A 387 -6.79 -14.91 -21.36
C GLN A 387 -6.11 -16.28 -21.38
N VAL A 388 -6.76 -17.27 -21.99
CA VAL A 388 -6.19 -18.62 -22.17
C VAL A 388 -6.05 -18.94 -23.66
N ALA A 389 -4.83 -19.23 -24.07
CA ALA A 389 -4.46 -19.62 -25.42
C ALA A 389 -4.35 -21.15 -25.52
N VAL A 390 -5.38 -21.79 -26.09
CA VAL A 390 -5.35 -23.23 -26.38
C VAL A 390 -4.81 -23.44 -27.79
N LEU A 391 -3.63 -24.06 -27.88
CA LEU A 391 -2.95 -24.40 -29.13
C LEU A 391 -3.07 -25.88 -29.43
N SER A 392 -3.10 -26.24 -30.72
CA SER A 392 -3.08 -27.63 -31.17
C SER A 392 -2.40 -27.73 -32.53
N PRO A 393 -2.03 -28.94 -33.00
CA PRO A 393 -1.42 -29.09 -34.33
C PRO A 393 -2.28 -28.52 -35.48
N SER A 394 -3.61 -28.49 -35.32
CA SER A 394 -4.53 -27.91 -36.33
C SER A 394 -4.84 -26.43 -36.12
N LYS A 395 -4.50 -25.87 -34.95
CA LYS A 395 -4.64 -24.45 -34.61
C LYS A 395 -3.38 -24.01 -33.83
N PRO A 396 -2.22 -23.95 -34.50
CA PRO A 396 -0.95 -23.72 -33.82
C PRO A 396 -0.77 -22.27 -33.37
N THR A 397 -1.54 -21.33 -33.91
CA THR A 397 -1.37 -19.90 -33.66
C THR A 397 -2.59 -19.27 -32.99
N ARG A 398 -2.35 -18.43 -31.98
CA ARG A 398 -3.35 -17.58 -31.32
C ARG A 398 -2.75 -16.23 -30.99
N SER A 399 -3.52 -15.16 -31.22
CA SER A 399 -3.13 -13.79 -30.89
C SER A 399 -4.17 -13.13 -30.00
N PHE A 400 -3.72 -12.28 -29.10
CA PHE A 400 -4.55 -11.54 -28.15
C PHE A 400 -4.07 -10.09 -28.06
N ASP A 401 -5.02 -9.16 -27.96
CA ASP A 401 -4.76 -7.79 -27.59
C ASP A 401 -5.15 -7.57 -26.13
N VAL A 402 -4.27 -6.97 -25.36
CA VAL A 402 -4.46 -6.65 -23.93
C VAL A 402 -4.21 -5.18 -23.71
N SER A 403 -5.25 -4.44 -23.31
CA SER A 403 -5.11 -3.04 -22.90
C SER A 403 -4.93 -2.96 -21.38
N LEU A 404 -3.79 -2.44 -20.95
CA LEU A 404 -3.47 -2.29 -19.53
C LEU A 404 -3.53 -0.82 -19.10
N LYS A 405 -4.07 -0.57 -17.92
CA LYS A 405 -3.90 0.72 -17.23
C LYS A 405 -2.45 0.88 -16.78
N HIS A 406 -2.06 2.09 -16.42
CA HIS A 406 -0.79 2.29 -15.72
C HIS A 406 -0.76 1.52 -14.39
N LEU A 407 0.43 1.10 -13.97
CA LEU A 407 0.69 0.32 -12.76
C LEU A 407 -0.26 -0.87 -12.62
N ALA A 408 -0.46 -1.60 -13.73
CA ALA A 408 -1.35 -2.74 -13.81
C ALA A 408 -0.74 -3.86 -14.65
N SER A 409 -1.29 -5.07 -14.49
CA SER A 409 -0.82 -6.26 -15.20
C SER A 409 -1.95 -7.12 -15.75
N GLY A 410 -1.60 -8.00 -16.68
CA GLY A 410 -2.49 -9.01 -17.22
C GLY A 410 -1.70 -10.25 -17.63
N THR A 411 -2.15 -11.42 -17.18
CA THR A 411 -1.49 -12.70 -17.49
C THR A 411 -2.27 -13.46 -18.55
N LEU A 412 -1.58 -13.87 -19.61
CA LEU A 412 -2.08 -14.83 -20.57
C LEU A 412 -1.49 -16.20 -20.25
N GLN A 413 -2.30 -17.24 -20.30
CA GLN A 413 -1.85 -18.61 -20.05
C GLN A 413 -1.97 -19.45 -21.32
N THR A 414 -1.00 -20.30 -21.59
CA THR A 414 -1.05 -21.27 -22.69
C THR A 414 -0.56 -22.63 -22.23
N TYR A 415 -1.15 -23.71 -22.75
CA TYR A 415 -0.72 -25.08 -22.44
C TYR A 415 -0.82 -26.00 -23.67
N PRO A 416 0.11 -26.96 -23.82
CA PRO A 416 0.07 -27.93 -24.90
C PRO A 416 -1.13 -28.87 -24.77
N THR A 417 -1.62 -29.36 -25.90
CA THR A 417 -2.64 -30.44 -25.90
C THR A 417 -1.96 -31.80 -25.95
N SER A 418 -2.65 -32.87 -25.57
CA SER A 418 -2.12 -34.24 -25.61
C SER A 418 -1.65 -34.72 -26.99
N ALA A 419 -1.98 -33.98 -28.07
CA ALA A 419 -1.47 -34.22 -29.42
C ALA A 419 -0.10 -33.57 -29.69
N MET A 420 0.43 -32.78 -28.75
CA MET A 420 1.66 -32.01 -28.86
C MET A 420 2.74 -32.66 -27.99
N THR A 421 3.24 -33.80 -28.45
CA THR A 421 4.33 -34.54 -27.81
C THR A 421 5.48 -34.76 -28.79
N GLY A 422 6.69 -34.89 -28.26
CA GLY A 422 7.88 -35.25 -29.03
C GLY A 422 8.50 -34.08 -29.79
N GLY A 423 8.91 -33.04 -29.06
CA GLY A 423 9.70 -31.91 -29.54
C GLY A 423 8.88 -30.71 -29.98
N TRP A 424 7.75 -30.44 -29.34
CA TRP A 424 7.00 -29.21 -29.59
C TRP A 424 7.61 -28.03 -28.86
N GLU A 425 7.57 -26.88 -29.53
CA GLU A 425 7.98 -25.58 -29.00
C GLU A 425 6.85 -24.57 -29.24
N VAL A 426 6.83 -23.52 -28.43
CA VAL A 426 5.99 -22.34 -28.64
C VAL A 426 6.87 -21.11 -28.77
N THR A 427 6.66 -20.35 -29.83
CA THR A 427 7.20 -19.00 -29.97
C THR A 427 6.15 -18.01 -29.49
N ILE A 428 6.57 -17.15 -28.57
CA ILE A 428 5.77 -16.07 -27.98
C ILE A 428 6.33 -14.76 -28.52
N ASP A 429 5.59 -14.14 -29.43
CA ASP A 429 5.88 -12.82 -29.95
C ASP A 429 5.10 -11.77 -29.14
N LEU A 430 5.83 -10.79 -28.62
CA LEU A 430 5.30 -9.65 -27.88
C LEU A 430 5.47 -8.40 -28.75
N ASP A 431 4.38 -7.66 -28.93
CA ASP A 431 4.34 -6.29 -29.46
C ASP A 431 3.72 -5.43 -28.35
N MET A 432 4.57 -4.78 -27.57
CA MET A 432 4.16 -3.97 -26.43
C MET A 432 4.46 -2.50 -26.70
N PRO A 433 3.85 -1.56 -25.95
CA PRO A 433 4.29 -0.17 -26.00
C PRO A 433 5.80 -0.05 -25.74
N ALA A 434 6.43 0.97 -26.32
CA ALA A 434 7.87 1.22 -26.15
C ALA A 434 8.34 1.07 -24.70
N LEU A 435 9.53 0.51 -24.50
CA LEU A 435 10.11 0.26 -23.17
C LEU A 435 10.14 1.54 -22.30
N ALA A 436 10.37 2.70 -22.92
CA ALA A 436 10.32 4.02 -22.27
C ALA A 436 8.94 4.42 -21.72
N ARG A 437 7.87 3.68 -22.06
CA ARG A 437 6.50 3.82 -21.53
C ARG A 437 6.22 2.84 -20.39
N GLY A 438 7.22 2.09 -19.93
CA GLY A 438 7.11 1.21 -18.76
C GLY A 438 6.65 -0.22 -19.08
N SER A 439 6.78 -0.70 -20.31
CA SER A 439 6.43 -2.08 -20.65
C SER A 439 7.41 -3.09 -20.03
N ALA A 440 6.88 -4.16 -19.46
CA ALA A 440 7.66 -5.31 -19.03
C ALA A 440 6.87 -6.61 -19.17
N ALA A 441 7.58 -7.72 -19.35
CA ALA A 441 6.98 -9.04 -19.39
C ALA A 441 7.81 -10.06 -18.60
N VAL A 442 7.12 -10.97 -17.92
CA VAL A 442 7.70 -12.12 -17.24
C VAL A 442 7.00 -13.38 -17.73
N ILE A 443 7.78 -14.42 -18.03
CA ILE A 443 7.27 -15.73 -18.42
C ILE A 443 7.56 -16.72 -17.30
N ASN A 444 6.54 -17.46 -16.85
CA ASN A 444 6.66 -18.60 -15.94
C ASN A 444 6.31 -19.88 -16.71
N VAL A 445 7.21 -20.87 -16.69
CA VAL A 445 6.99 -22.20 -17.27
C VAL A 445 6.78 -23.20 -16.14
N SER A 446 5.56 -23.69 -16.01
CA SER A 446 5.20 -24.68 -14.99
C SER A 446 5.37 -26.10 -15.54
N PRO A 447 6.21 -26.95 -14.91
CA PRO A 447 6.40 -28.32 -15.34
C PRO A 447 5.22 -29.22 -14.93
N VAL A 448 5.01 -30.32 -15.66
CA VAL A 448 4.05 -31.38 -15.25
C VAL A 448 4.55 -32.13 -14.01
N ALA A 449 5.87 -32.30 -13.90
CA ALA A 449 6.47 -32.89 -12.72
C ALA A 449 6.37 -31.93 -11.53
N ASP A 450 6.16 -32.48 -10.33
CA ASP A 450 6.22 -31.69 -9.10
C ASP A 450 7.56 -30.94 -9.01
N GLY A 451 7.52 -29.62 -9.08
CA GLY A 451 8.71 -28.78 -9.12
C GLY A 451 8.38 -27.29 -9.25
N PRO A 452 9.36 -26.41 -9.00
CA PRO A 452 9.14 -24.97 -9.15
C PRO A 452 8.95 -24.62 -10.63
N ALA A 453 8.12 -23.61 -10.89
CA ALA A 453 8.07 -23.00 -12.21
C ALA A 453 9.39 -22.29 -12.51
N GLU A 454 9.85 -22.39 -13.75
CA GLU A 454 10.99 -21.61 -14.22
C GLU A 454 10.51 -20.22 -14.63
N GLN A 455 11.08 -19.18 -14.01
CA GLN A 455 10.70 -17.79 -14.26
C GLN A 455 11.81 -17.05 -15.02
N PHE A 456 11.43 -16.30 -16.04
CA PHE A 456 12.34 -15.47 -16.83
C PHE A 456 11.75 -14.10 -17.08
N LYS A 457 12.54 -13.05 -16.82
CA LYS A 457 12.26 -11.71 -17.32
C LYS A 457 12.53 -11.66 -18.82
N VAL A 458 11.56 -11.22 -19.60
CA VAL A 458 11.72 -11.07 -21.05
C VAL A 458 12.53 -9.81 -21.35
N GLN A 459 13.55 -9.95 -22.20
CA GLN A 459 14.32 -8.82 -22.71
C GLN A 459 13.59 -8.21 -23.90
N LEU A 460 12.83 -7.15 -23.65
CA LEU A 460 12.19 -6.35 -24.70
C LEU A 460 13.21 -5.45 -25.39
N ASP A 461 13.04 -5.21 -26.68
CA ASP A 461 13.78 -4.16 -27.37
C ASP A 461 13.24 -2.76 -27.03
N SER A 462 13.84 -1.71 -27.60
CA SER A 462 13.41 -0.33 -27.34
C SER A 462 11.98 -0.01 -27.80
N ALA A 463 11.47 -0.74 -28.80
CA ALA A 463 10.11 -0.58 -29.32
C ALA A 463 9.07 -1.29 -28.43
N GLY A 464 9.52 -2.16 -27.51
CA GLY A 464 8.65 -2.97 -26.65
C GLY A 464 8.45 -4.38 -27.18
N ASP A 465 9.21 -4.78 -28.20
CA ASP A 465 9.00 -6.05 -28.90
C ASP A 465 9.95 -7.13 -28.37
N ALA A 466 9.49 -8.39 -28.40
CA ALA A 466 10.33 -9.55 -28.15
C ALA A 466 9.78 -10.81 -28.83
N SER A 467 10.65 -11.79 -29.06
CA SER A 467 10.26 -13.13 -29.50
C SER A 467 11.03 -14.16 -28.67
N VAL A 468 10.29 -15.05 -27.99
CA VAL A 468 10.86 -16.06 -27.09
C VAL A 468 10.33 -17.43 -27.49
N THR A 469 11.22 -18.40 -27.73
CA THR A 469 10.86 -19.79 -28.02
C THR A 469 11.14 -20.67 -26.80
N LEU A 470 10.14 -21.45 -26.39
CA LEU A 470 10.19 -22.31 -25.21
C LEU A 470 9.72 -23.73 -25.53
N PRO A 471 10.21 -24.75 -24.79
CA PRO A 471 9.63 -26.09 -24.83
C PRO A 471 8.12 -26.05 -24.58
N TYR A 472 7.38 -26.90 -25.27
CA TYR A 472 5.92 -26.91 -25.26
C TYR A 472 5.35 -28.31 -25.47
N ASP A 473 6.04 -29.31 -24.93
CA ASP A 473 5.60 -30.70 -24.95
C ASP A 473 4.61 -30.99 -23.82
N PHE A 474 3.51 -31.68 -24.12
CA PHE A 474 2.47 -32.06 -23.17
C PHE A 474 2.96 -32.90 -21.98
N ASP A 475 4.01 -33.69 -22.20
CA ASP A 475 4.56 -34.55 -21.15
C ASP A 475 5.55 -33.80 -20.22
N ALA A 476 5.91 -32.55 -20.54
CA ALA A 476 6.92 -31.77 -19.83
C ALA A 476 6.38 -30.46 -19.25
N VAL A 477 5.47 -29.78 -19.97
CA VAL A 477 4.95 -28.45 -19.62
C VAL A 477 3.47 -28.54 -19.28
N ASP A 478 3.10 -28.17 -18.06
CA ASP A 478 1.70 -28.08 -17.63
C ASP A 478 1.05 -26.83 -18.22
N TYR A 479 1.66 -25.66 -17.98
CA TYR A 479 1.27 -24.40 -18.60
C TYR A 479 2.42 -23.39 -18.60
N ILE A 480 2.27 -22.36 -19.43
CA ILE A 480 3.12 -21.18 -19.49
C ILE A 480 2.24 -19.95 -19.20
N ASP A 481 2.62 -19.19 -18.19
CA ASP A 481 2.04 -17.87 -17.90
C ASP A 481 2.93 -16.79 -18.51
N VAL A 482 2.35 -15.88 -19.28
CA VAL A 482 2.97 -14.66 -19.81
C VAL A 482 2.33 -13.46 -19.14
N THR A 483 2.99 -12.91 -18.13
CA THR A 483 2.51 -11.74 -17.38
C THR A 483 3.06 -10.47 -18.02
N LEU A 484 2.16 -9.69 -18.60
CA LEU A 484 2.44 -8.35 -19.13
C LEU A 484 2.21 -7.31 -18.04
N SER A 485 3.07 -6.31 -17.97
CA SER A 485 2.96 -5.18 -17.03
C SER A 485 3.09 -3.86 -17.78
N ASN A 486 2.25 -2.90 -17.41
CA ASN A 486 2.38 -1.49 -17.78
C ASN A 486 2.75 -0.71 -16.53
N VAL A 487 4.03 -0.35 -16.42
CA VAL A 487 4.62 0.37 -15.28
C VAL A 487 4.88 1.83 -15.64
N GLY A 488 4.07 2.40 -16.54
CA GLY A 488 4.17 3.79 -16.93
C GLY A 488 3.76 4.73 -15.80
N ILE A 489 4.68 5.56 -15.34
CA ILE A 489 4.47 6.55 -14.26
C ILE A 489 4.45 7.99 -14.77
N SER A 490 4.18 8.21 -16.06
CA SER A 490 4.12 9.57 -16.60
C SER A 490 2.75 10.22 -16.34
N TYR A 491 2.68 11.15 -15.39
CA TYR A 491 1.45 11.87 -15.08
C TYR A 491 1.38 13.27 -15.71
N ALA A 492 0.15 13.71 -15.95
CA ALA A 492 -0.19 15.12 -15.94
C ALA A 492 -0.81 15.43 -14.56
N CYS A 493 -0.02 15.97 -13.63
CA CYS A 493 -0.43 16.21 -12.24
C CYS A 493 -1.47 17.32 -12.08
N ASN A 494 -2.02 17.43 -10.86
CA ASN A 494 -2.97 18.47 -10.47
C ASN A 494 -4.27 18.48 -11.30
N LYS A 495 -4.79 17.30 -11.64
CA LYS A 495 -6.06 17.13 -12.37
C LYS A 495 -7.23 16.75 -11.47
N GLY A 496 -6.97 16.54 -10.19
CA GLY A 496 -7.99 16.18 -9.20
C GLY A 496 -8.54 14.76 -9.40
N THR A 497 -7.72 13.87 -9.94
CA THR A 497 -8.02 12.44 -10.02
C THR A 497 -7.75 11.78 -8.66
N ALA A 498 -7.87 10.45 -8.60
CA ALA A 498 -7.56 9.66 -7.42
C ALA A 498 -6.20 8.93 -7.51
N PHE A 499 -5.38 9.28 -8.49
CA PHE A 499 -4.07 8.66 -8.71
C PHE A 499 -2.95 9.56 -8.18
N SER A 500 -1.72 9.08 -8.28
CA SER A 500 -0.53 9.81 -7.84
C SER A 500 -0.49 11.25 -8.37
N CYS A 501 0.01 12.18 -7.55
CA CYS A 501 0.00 13.62 -7.73
C CYS A 501 -1.37 14.24 -8.10
N GLY A 502 -2.46 13.55 -7.76
CA GLY A 502 -3.82 13.86 -8.24
C GLY A 502 -3.92 13.94 -9.77
N GLY A 503 -3.06 13.20 -10.47
CA GLY A 503 -2.76 13.34 -11.89
C GLY A 503 -3.53 12.40 -12.81
N LYS A 504 -3.56 12.74 -14.10
CA LYS A 504 -4.03 11.81 -15.14
C LYS A 504 -2.82 11.13 -15.77
N SER A 505 -2.73 9.81 -15.68
CA SER A 505 -1.67 9.05 -16.36
C SER A 505 -1.73 9.26 -17.88
N LYS A 506 -0.57 9.37 -18.51
CA LYS A 506 -0.38 9.39 -19.96
C LYS A 506 -0.23 7.98 -20.53
N ASP A 507 -0.03 6.99 -19.67
CA ASP A 507 0.26 5.59 -19.98
C ASP A 507 -0.96 4.70 -19.80
N ASP A 508 -2.15 5.29 -19.64
CA ASP A 508 -3.39 4.53 -19.46
C ASP A 508 -3.90 3.89 -20.74
N GLY A 509 -4.29 2.62 -20.65
CA GLY A 509 -4.99 1.90 -21.70
C GLY A 509 -4.12 1.60 -22.92
N LEU A 510 -2.80 1.56 -22.73
CA LEU A 510 -1.88 1.14 -23.78
C LEU A 510 -2.12 -0.34 -24.11
N THR A 511 -2.19 -0.65 -25.40
CA THR A 511 -2.46 -2.00 -25.88
C THR A 511 -1.15 -2.72 -26.19
N SER A 512 -1.04 -3.95 -25.72
CA SER A 512 -0.03 -4.92 -26.12
C SER A 512 -0.69 -6.04 -26.92
N SER A 513 -0.01 -6.57 -27.91
CA SER A 513 -0.40 -7.77 -28.65
C SER A 513 0.55 -8.91 -28.30
N VAL A 514 -0.01 -10.09 -28.04
CA VAL A 514 0.74 -11.33 -27.79
C VAL A 514 0.32 -12.38 -28.79
N THR A 515 1.28 -12.94 -29.51
CA THR A 515 1.03 -14.06 -30.42
C THR A 515 1.79 -15.28 -29.97
N PHE A 516 1.05 -16.37 -29.75
CA PHE A 516 1.59 -17.69 -29.51
C PHE A 516 1.57 -18.48 -30.81
N THR A 517 2.70 -19.05 -31.21
CA THR A 517 2.82 -19.93 -32.38
C THR A 517 3.53 -21.22 -31.98
N ALA A 518 2.79 -22.33 -31.96
CA ALA A 518 3.35 -23.64 -31.71
C ALA A 518 3.88 -24.30 -32.99
N SER A 519 5.07 -24.89 -32.89
CA SER A 519 5.70 -25.63 -33.98
C SER A 519 6.38 -26.87 -33.45
N ARG A 520 6.68 -27.80 -34.35
CA ARG A 520 7.54 -28.93 -34.06
C ARG A 520 8.97 -28.56 -34.41
N GLY A 521 9.88 -28.68 -33.45
CA GLY A 521 11.32 -28.47 -33.62
C GLY A 521 11.99 -29.48 -34.54
#